data_AF-A0A6A4B1N3-F1
#
_entry.id   AF-A0A6A4B1N3-F1
#
_cell.length_a   1.000
_cell.length_b   1.000
_cell.length_c   1.000
_cell.angle_alpha   90.00
_cell.angle_beta   90.00
_cell.angle_gamma   90.00
#
_symmetry.space_group_name_H-M   'P 1'
#
loop_
_entity.id
_entity.type
_entity.pdbx_description
1 polymer ?
#
loop_
_entity_poly.entity_id
_entity_poly.type
_entity_poly.pdbx_seq_one_letter_code
_entity_poly.pdbx_strand_id
1 'polypeptide(L)'
;KTQLAFALGGRRPWFYWPATRIGSDSQNLYQNFDKISDAFDEITLKDKPMKLSKAAILNSTSKFYKTELLWTYGFILALLKQYSLKTDQSTEMIRFVGKTLLHVDKCNRAAVTEFCASMKSSGKVLPFFILDEMTPNTNMDGGGMNMAAFQRNVFLGRKLQTDAYVDDDCAPFPSESTCCFGR
;
A
#
# COMPACT_ATOMS: atom_id res chain seq x y z
N LYS A 1 1.67 9.86 -13.48
CA LYS A 1 2.23 9.07 -12.34
C LYS A 1 1.59 9.36 -10.98
N THR A 2 0.92 10.51 -10.78
CA THR A 2 -0.07 10.77 -9.71
C THR A 2 -1.50 10.31 -10.05
N GLN A 3 -1.70 9.78 -11.26
CA GLN A 3 -3.02 9.43 -11.80
C GLN A 3 -3.68 8.24 -11.11
N LEU A 4 -2.93 7.30 -10.51
CA LEU A 4 -3.54 6.17 -9.79
C LEU A 4 -4.14 6.60 -8.44
N ALA A 5 -3.48 7.54 -7.72
CA ALA A 5 -4.02 8.13 -6.49
C ALA A 5 -5.25 9.00 -6.78
N PHE A 6 -5.25 9.73 -7.91
CA PHE A 6 -6.40 10.49 -8.39
C PHE A 6 -7.55 9.58 -8.88
N ALA A 7 -7.24 8.49 -9.58
CA ALA A 7 -8.23 7.53 -10.10
C ALA A 7 -8.89 6.69 -9.01
N LEU A 8 -8.22 6.48 -7.86
CA LEU A 8 -8.80 5.86 -6.66
C LEU A 8 -9.61 6.85 -5.80
N GLY A 9 -9.93 8.02 -6.34
CA GLY A 9 -10.97 8.92 -5.85
C GLY A 9 -10.56 9.90 -4.76
N GLY A 10 -9.28 10.02 -4.39
CA GLY A 10 -8.79 11.06 -3.46
C GLY A 10 -9.45 11.10 -2.08
N ARG A 11 -10.19 10.05 -1.70
CA ARG A 11 -11.09 10.01 -0.52
C ARG A 11 -10.55 9.21 0.66
N ARG A 12 -9.39 8.56 0.52
CA ARG A 12 -8.80 7.72 1.56
C ARG A 12 -7.31 8.05 1.68
N PRO A 13 -6.73 8.04 2.88
CA PRO A 13 -5.30 8.29 3.10
C PRO A 13 -4.44 7.21 2.43
N TRP A 14 -3.25 7.57 1.94
CA TRP A 14 -2.33 6.60 1.34
C TRP A 14 -0.87 6.81 1.74
N PHE A 15 -0.15 5.71 1.94
CA PHE A 15 1.31 5.67 1.92
C PHE A 15 1.77 5.53 0.47
N TYR A 16 2.74 6.34 0.07
CA TYR A 16 3.33 6.29 -1.26
C TYR A 16 4.77 5.78 -1.19
N TRP A 17 5.09 4.84 -2.07
CA TRP A 17 6.38 4.20 -2.17
C TRP A 17 6.95 4.35 -3.58
N PRO A 18 8.10 4.99 -3.75
CA PRO A 18 8.79 4.99 -5.02
C PRO A 18 9.41 3.62 -5.28
N ALA A 19 9.32 3.13 -6.52
CA ALA A 19 9.94 1.88 -6.94
C ALA A 19 11.46 1.95 -7.12
N THR A 20 12.00 3.17 -7.16
CA THR A 20 13.42 3.42 -7.37
C THR A 20 13.97 4.16 -6.17
N ARG A 21 15.23 3.87 -5.82
CA ARG A 21 15.94 4.66 -4.82
C ARG A 21 15.92 6.11 -5.25
N ILE A 22 15.52 6.97 -4.33
CA ILE A 22 15.37 8.39 -4.61
C ILE A 22 16.76 9.00 -4.47
N GLY A 23 17.48 9.12 -5.59
CA GLY A 23 18.77 9.81 -5.62
C GLY A 23 18.62 11.31 -5.36
N SER A 24 19.74 11.98 -5.06
CA SER A 24 19.83 13.44 -4.90
C SER A 24 19.22 14.23 -6.06
N ASP A 25 19.20 13.63 -7.25
CA ASP A 25 18.73 14.26 -8.48
C ASP A 25 17.21 14.10 -8.70
N SER A 26 16.52 13.40 -7.80
CA SER A 26 15.06 13.25 -7.84
C SER A 26 14.38 14.55 -7.46
N GLN A 27 13.18 14.81 -8.01
CA GLN A 27 12.41 16.01 -7.65
C GLN A 27 12.23 16.10 -6.13
N ASN A 28 12.31 17.31 -5.56
CA ASN A 28 12.17 17.55 -4.12
C ASN A 28 10.92 16.91 -3.49
N LEU A 29 9.83 16.76 -4.26
CA LEU A 29 8.65 16.05 -3.80
C LEU A 29 8.98 14.60 -3.41
N TYR A 30 9.81 13.92 -4.20
CA TYR A 30 10.24 12.55 -3.95
C TYR A 30 11.25 12.44 -2.82
N GLN A 31 12.15 13.40 -2.67
CA GLN A 31 13.12 13.41 -1.56
C GLN A 31 12.45 13.32 -0.17
N ASN A 32 11.21 13.78 -0.04
CA ASN A 32 10.42 13.63 1.18
C ASN A 32 10.03 12.18 1.52
N PHE A 33 10.11 11.25 0.56
CA PHE A 33 9.84 9.82 0.75
C PHE A 33 11.09 8.97 0.85
N ASP A 34 12.28 9.54 0.66
CA ASP A 34 13.54 8.79 0.56
C ASP A 34 13.78 7.93 1.82
N LYS A 35 13.69 8.57 2.99
CA LYS A 35 13.89 7.90 4.29
C LYS A 35 12.93 6.76 4.56
N ILE A 36 11.66 6.96 4.21
CA ILE A 36 10.67 5.91 4.42
C ILE A 36 10.97 4.78 3.42
N SER A 37 11.22 5.12 2.15
CA SER A 37 11.56 4.20 1.07
C SER A 37 12.73 3.29 1.41
N ASP A 38 13.84 3.89 1.82
CA ASP A 38 15.04 3.18 2.25
C ASP A 38 14.76 2.23 3.41
N ALA A 39 13.97 2.66 4.41
CA ALA A 39 13.63 1.81 5.54
C ALA A 39 12.83 0.56 5.12
N PHE A 40 11.96 0.66 4.12
CA PHE A 40 11.27 -0.52 3.60
C PHE A 40 12.16 -1.40 2.76
N ASP A 41 13.04 -0.84 1.93
CA ASP A 41 14.01 -1.64 1.18
C ASP A 41 14.90 -2.44 2.15
N GLU A 42 15.40 -1.79 3.20
CA GLU A 42 16.17 -2.45 4.28
C GLU A 42 15.36 -3.56 4.97
N ILE A 43 14.10 -3.30 5.32
CA ILE A 43 13.22 -4.28 5.94
C ILE A 43 12.92 -5.46 5.00
N THR A 44 12.63 -5.18 3.74
CA THR A 44 12.29 -6.16 2.70
C THR A 44 13.48 -7.11 2.48
N LEU A 45 14.71 -6.58 2.49
CA LEU A 45 15.93 -7.38 2.39
C LEU A 45 16.10 -8.36 3.56
N LYS A 46 15.61 -8.03 4.77
CA LYS A 46 15.68 -8.94 5.94
C LYS A 46 14.84 -10.21 5.75
N ASP A 47 13.81 -10.18 4.91
CA ASP A 47 13.00 -11.35 4.56
C ASP A 47 13.67 -12.27 3.52
N LYS A 48 14.84 -11.86 2.99
CA LYS A 48 15.67 -12.63 2.06
C LYS A 48 14.88 -13.22 0.88
N PRO A 49 14.06 -12.43 0.17
CA PRO A 49 13.20 -12.94 -0.90
C PRO A 49 14.00 -13.59 -2.06
N MET A 50 15.27 -13.20 -2.24
CA MET A 50 16.16 -13.79 -3.25
C MET A 50 16.52 -15.27 -2.99
N LYS A 51 16.33 -15.77 -1.76
CA LYS A 51 16.60 -17.18 -1.44
C LYS A 51 15.42 -18.10 -1.74
N LEU A 52 14.28 -17.54 -2.12
CA LEU A 52 13.06 -18.27 -2.38
C LEU A 52 12.93 -18.60 -3.85
N SER A 53 12.18 -19.66 -4.16
CA SER A 53 11.93 -20.02 -5.55
C SER A 53 11.11 -18.93 -6.23
N LYS A 54 11.41 -18.67 -7.51
CA LYS A 54 10.68 -17.72 -8.34
C LYS A 54 9.17 -17.99 -8.32
N ALA A 55 8.76 -19.26 -8.34
CA ALA A 55 7.36 -19.66 -8.24
C ALA A 55 6.70 -19.26 -6.90
N ALA A 56 7.40 -19.42 -5.77
CA ALA A 56 6.88 -19.04 -4.46
C ALA A 56 6.76 -17.52 -4.31
N ILE A 57 7.73 -16.77 -4.85
CA ILE A 57 7.75 -15.31 -4.80
C ILE A 57 6.73 -14.68 -5.72
N LEU A 58 6.56 -15.16 -6.95
CA LEU A 58 5.62 -14.59 -7.92
C LEU A 58 4.15 -14.87 -7.58
N ASN A 59 3.86 -15.92 -6.81
CA ASN A 59 2.52 -16.28 -6.43
C ASN A 59 2.15 -15.70 -5.05
N SER A 60 1.33 -14.64 -5.02
CA SER A 60 0.81 -14.03 -3.78
C SER A 60 -0.01 -14.97 -2.90
N THR A 61 -0.51 -16.08 -3.48
CA THR A 61 -1.26 -17.12 -2.76
C THR A 61 -0.38 -18.26 -2.27
N SER A 62 0.94 -18.20 -2.48
CA SER A 62 1.88 -19.21 -2.03
C SER A 62 1.86 -19.35 -0.51
N LYS A 63 2.28 -20.53 -0.02
CA LYS A 63 2.38 -20.80 1.42
C LYS A 63 3.26 -19.77 2.13
N PHE A 64 4.31 -19.31 1.46
CA PHE A 64 5.25 -18.31 1.95
C PHE A 64 4.54 -17.05 2.48
N TYR A 65 3.68 -16.40 1.69
CA TYR A 65 2.93 -15.21 2.13
C TYR A 65 1.81 -15.50 3.14
N LYS A 66 1.40 -16.77 3.27
CA LYS A 66 0.30 -17.17 4.15
C LYS A 66 0.78 -17.52 5.55
N THR A 67 1.93 -18.19 5.67
CA THR A 67 2.35 -18.82 6.93
C THR A 67 3.58 -18.21 7.55
N GLU A 68 4.45 -17.55 6.76
CA GLU A 68 5.71 -17.05 7.29
C GLU A 68 5.53 -15.77 8.12
N LEU A 69 6.46 -15.60 9.07
CA LEU A 69 6.64 -14.35 9.81
C LEU A 69 7.62 -13.47 9.04
N LEU A 70 7.10 -12.38 8.46
CA LEU A 70 7.83 -11.46 7.61
C LEU A 70 8.07 -10.13 8.34
N TRP A 71 9.29 -9.60 8.22
CA TRP A 71 9.62 -8.23 8.64
C TRP A 71 8.80 -7.21 7.86
N THR A 72 8.55 -7.47 6.58
CA THR A 72 7.76 -6.60 5.71
C THR A 72 6.31 -6.48 6.18
N TYR A 73 5.71 -7.58 6.67
CA TYR A 73 4.40 -7.51 7.34
C TYR A 73 4.47 -6.75 8.65
N GLY A 74 5.53 -6.95 9.43
CA GLY A 74 5.81 -6.20 10.64
C GLY A 74 5.82 -4.70 10.42
N PHE A 75 6.49 -4.28 9.35
CA PHE A 75 6.64 -2.87 8.99
C PHE A 75 5.31 -2.26 8.54
N ILE A 76 4.52 -2.98 7.72
CA ILE A 76 3.16 -2.57 7.38
C ILE A 76 2.31 -2.42 8.64
N LEU A 77 2.38 -3.36 9.59
CA LEU A 77 1.65 -3.29 10.84
C LEU A 77 2.10 -2.08 11.69
N ALA A 78 3.39 -1.80 11.77
CA ALA A 78 3.93 -0.64 12.48
C ALA A 78 3.42 0.68 11.87
N LEU A 79 3.39 0.78 10.54
CA LEU A 79 2.82 1.94 9.84
C LEU A 79 1.33 2.12 10.13
N LEU A 80 0.56 1.02 10.12
CA LEU A 80 -0.87 1.04 10.44
C LEU A 80 -1.11 1.46 11.90
N LYS A 81 -0.34 0.93 12.84
CA LYS A 81 -0.39 1.33 14.26
C LYS A 81 -0.11 2.82 14.41
N GLN A 82 0.98 3.29 13.81
CA GLN A 82 1.36 4.70 13.88
C GLN A 82 0.31 5.62 13.25
N TYR A 83 -0.27 5.22 12.12
CA TYR A 83 -1.37 5.95 11.50
C TYR A 83 -2.62 5.97 12.37
N SER A 84 -2.96 4.85 13.01
CA SER A 84 -4.15 4.76 13.87
C SER A 84 -4.10 5.67 15.09
N LEU A 85 -2.92 6.14 15.49
CA LEU A 85 -2.74 7.10 16.60
C LEU A 85 -3.01 8.54 16.19
N LYS A 86 -3.02 8.86 14.89
CA LYS A 86 -3.32 10.22 14.42
C LYS A 86 -4.81 10.52 14.60
N THR A 87 -5.10 11.67 15.21
CA THR A 87 -6.46 12.19 15.45
C THR A 87 -7.08 12.78 14.18
N ASP A 88 -6.28 13.42 13.33
CA ASP A 88 -6.73 13.95 12.03
C ASP A 88 -6.40 12.96 10.91
N GLN A 89 -7.42 12.22 10.49
CA GLN A 89 -7.34 11.32 9.34
C GLN A 89 -7.64 12.12 8.06
N SER A 90 -6.65 12.87 7.57
CA SER A 90 -6.74 13.58 6.29
C SER A 90 -6.96 12.61 5.13
N THR A 91 -7.71 13.01 4.10
CA THR A 91 -7.86 12.25 2.84
C THR A 91 -6.64 12.36 1.92
N GLU A 92 -5.50 12.76 2.47
CA GLU A 92 -4.29 13.05 1.74
C GLU A 92 -3.22 11.97 1.95
N MET A 93 -2.15 12.13 1.18
CA MET A 93 -0.93 11.34 1.32
C MET A 93 -0.34 11.42 2.73
N ILE A 94 -0.13 10.27 3.37
CA ILE A 94 0.45 10.19 4.71
C ILE A 94 1.94 10.50 4.63
N ARG A 95 2.35 11.54 5.35
CA ARG A 95 3.75 11.93 5.52
C ARG A 95 4.19 11.75 6.97
N PHE A 96 5.48 11.44 7.15
CA PHE A 96 6.15 11.48 8.44
C PHE A 96 6.91 12.80 8.52
N VAL A 97 6.37 13.75 9.29
CA VAL A 97 7.03 15.02 9.55
C VAL A 97 7.95 14.82 10.75
N GLY A 98 9.25 14.66 10.50
CA GLY A 98 10.27 14.44 11.53
C GLY A 98 10.66 12.98 11.77
N LYS A 99 11.61 12.76 12.68
CA LYS A 99 12.15 11.42 12.99
C LYS A 99 11.10 10.61 13.75
N THR A 100 10.53 9.62 13.07
CA THR A 100 9.57 8.67 13.66
C THR A 100 10.28 7.35 13.93
N LEU A 101 10.23 6.89 15.18
CA LEU A 101 10.73 5.57 15.53
C LEU A 101 9.61 4.55 15.35
N LEU A 102 9.78 3.60 14.44
CA LEU A 102 8.87 2.47 14.26
C LEU A 102 9.49 1.24 14.91
N HIS A 103 8.81 0.67 15.90
CA HIS A 103 9.15 -0.65 16.40
C HIS A 103 8.55 -1.70 15.46
N VAL A 104 9.42 -2.51 14.85
CA VAL A 104 9.05 -3.47 13.84
C VAL A 104 9.45 -4.85 14.34
N ASP A 105 8.47 -5.72 14.55
CA ASP A 105 8.66 -7.13 14.80
C ASP A 105 8.13 -7.93 13.61
N LYS A 106 8.71 -9.10 13.34
CA LYS A 106 8.12 -10.01 12.37
C LYS A 106 6.70 -10.36 12.75
N CYS A 107 5.79 -10.36 11.78
CA CYS A 107 4.45 -10.87 11.96
C CYS A 107 3.97 -11.58 10.69
N ASN A 108 2.82 -12.25 10.79
CA ASN A 108 2.19 -12.91 9.65
C ASN A 108 1.08 -12.01 9.05
N ARG A 109 0.55 -12.46 7.92
CA ARG A 109 -0.58 -11.82 7.24
C ARG A 109 -1.83 -11.72 8.12
N ALA A 110 -2.06 -12.69 9.01
CA ALA A 110 -3.24 -12.72 9.88
C ALA A 110 -3.20 -11.54 10.88
N ALA A 111 -2.06 -11.30 11.52
CA ALA A 111 -1.88 -10.18 12.44
C ALA A 111 -2.13 -8.82 11.78
N VAL A 112 -1.65 -8.63 10.55
CA VAL A 112 -1.96 -7.42 9.75
C VAL A 112 -3.45 -7.32 9.48
N THR A 113 -4.10 -8.43 9.11
CA THR A 113 -5.53 -8.48 8.78
C THR A 113 -6.40 -8.19 9.99
N GLU A 114 -6.10 -8.79 11.13
CA GLU A 114 -6.80 -8.58 12.41
C GLU A 114 -6.71 -7.13 12.85
N PHE A 115 -5.52 -6.50 12.75
CA PHE A 115 -5.37 -5.08 13.07
C PHE A 115 -6.17 -4.18 12.11
N CYS A 116 -6.24 -4.55 10.83
CA CYS A 116 -7.09 -3.83 9.89
C CYS A 116 -8.57 -3.94 10.24
N ALA A 117 -9.01 -5.14 10.65
CA ALA A 117 -10.38 -5.37 11.09
C ALA A 117 -10.70 -4.54 12.35
N SER A 118 -9.78 -4.46 13.32
CA SER A 118 -9.96 -3.64 14.52
C SER A 118 -10.03 -2.14 14.21
N MET A 119 -9.25 -1.66 13.24
CA MET A 119 -9.36 -0.28 12.77
C MET A 119 -10.75 -0.01 12.18
N LYS A 120 -11.24 -0.88 11.30
CA LYS A 120 -12.57 -0.77 10.71
C LYS A 120 -13.68 -0.79 11.77
N SER A 121 -13.63 -1.72 12.72
CA SER A 121 -14.63 -1.81 13.79
C SER A 121 -14.62 -0.58 14.70
N SER A 122 -13.48 0.11 14.83
CA SER A 122 -13.35 1.38 15.54
C SER A 122 -13.74 2.62 14.71
N GLY A 123 -14.27 2.43 13.50
CA GLY A 123 -14.66 3.53 12.61
C GLY A 123 -13.50 4.29 11.96
N LYS A 124 -12.27 3.77 12.02
CA LYS A 124 -11.09 4.40 11.43
C LYS A 124 -10.96 4.07 9.95
N VAL A 125 -10.55 5.06 9.16
CA VAL A 125 -10.27 4.88 7.73
C VAL A 125 -8.97 4.10 7.57
N LEU A 126 -9.00 3.04 6.76
CA LEU A 126 -7.79 2.29 6.45
C LEU A 126 -6.96 3.01 5.39
N PRO A 127 -5.64 3.17 5.62
CA PRO A 127 -4.78 3.71 4.58
C PRO A 127 -4.42 2.66 3.53
N PHE A 128 -4.34 3.14 2.30
CA PHE A 128 -3.82 2.40 1.17
C PHE A 128 -2.31 2.48 1.09
N PHE A 129 -1.72 1.52 0.39
CA PHE A 129 -0.30 1.50 0.08
C PHE A 129 -0.17 1.52 -1.42
N ILE A 130 0.40 2.60 -1.93
CA ILE A 130 0.67 2.80 -3.35
C ILE A 130 2.15 2.50 -3.55
N LEU A 131 2.42 1.43 -4.28
CA LEU A 131 3.75 1.14 -4.80
C LEU A 131 3.80 1.71 -6.22
N ASP A 132 4.61 2.75 -6.43
CA ASP A 132 4.85 3.30 -7.77
C ASP A 132 5.49 2.25 -8.66
N GLU A 133 5.37 2.42 -9.98
CA GLU A 133 5.74 1.43 -11.01
C GLU A 133 7.06 0.71 -10.72
N MET A 134 6.95 -0.53 -10.24
CA MET A 134 8.06 -1.49 -10.16
C MET A 134 8.43 -1.93 -11.57
N THR A 135 9.08 -1.04 -12.32
CA THR A 135 9.75 -1.46 -13.55
C THR A 135 10.90 -2.34 -13.07
N PRO A 136 10.92 -3.66 -13.36
CA PRO A 136 12.07 -4.47 -13.03
C PRO A 136 13.26 -3.78 -13.69
N ASN A 137 14.26 -3.37 -12.90
CA ASN A 137 15.46 -2.74 -13.43
C ASN A 137 15.98 -3.67 -14.53
N THR A 138 15.88 -3.25 -15.78
CA THR A 138 15.97 -4.13 -16.97
C THR A 138 17.36 -4.74 -17.15
N ASN A 139 18.31 -4.39 -16.27
CA ASN A 139 19.72 -4.72 -16.37
C ASN A 139 20.22 -5.66 -15.25
N MET A 140 19.35 -6.37 -14.52
CA MET A 140 19.81 -7.36 -13.55
C MET A 140 19.17 -8.73 -13.75
N ASP A 141 19.97 -9.66 -14.26
CA ASP A 141 19.67 -11.08 -14.25
C ASP A 141 19.27 -11.57 -12.84
N GLY A 142 18.20 -12.37 -12.77
CA GLY A 142 17.85 -13.26 -11.64
C GLY A 142 17.37 -12.65 -10.32
N GLY A 143 17.76 -11.43 -9.97
CA GLY A 143 17.51 -10.84 -8.64
C GLY A 143 16.40 -9.78 -8.61
N GLY A 144 16.52 -8.73 -9.42
CA GLY A 144 15.63 -7.55 -9.34
C GLY A 144 14.15 -7.89 -9.50
N MET A 145 13.82 -8.83 -10.37
CA MET A 145 12.45 -9.31 -10.57
C MET A 145 11.83 -9.97 -9.32
N ASN A 146 12.63 -10.72 -8.55
CA ASN A 146 12.12 -11.41 -7.36
C ASN A 146 11.83 -10.41 -6.23
N MET A 147 12.69 -9.41 -6.04
CA MET A 147 12.44 -8.35 -5.07
C MET A 147 11.16 -7.57 -5.42
N ALA A 148 11.01 -7.19 -6.68
CA ALA A 148 9.85 -6.46 -7.16
C ALA A 148 8.55 -7.25 -6.99
N ALA A 149 8.57 -8.53 -7.34
CA ALA A 149 7.46 -9.44 -7.15
C ALA A 149 7.12 -9.63 -5.67
N PHE A 150 8.12 -9.74 -4.80
CA PHE A 150 7.93 -9.86 -3.37
C PHE A 150 7.23 -8.64 -2.77
N GLN A 151 7.76 -7.44 -3.03
CA GLN A 151 7.16 -6.19 -2.54
C GLN A 151 5.72 -6.05 -3.05
N ARG A 152 5.49 -6.26 -4.35
CA ARG A 152 4.14 -6.25 -4.94
C ARG A 152 3.20 -7.25 -4.23
N ASN A 153 3.65 -8.49 -4.05
CA ASN A 153 2.82 -9.54 -3.46
C ASN A 153 2.56 -9.36 -1.97
N VAL A 154 3.46 -8.73 -1.22
CA VAL A 154 3.20 -8.33 0.18
C VAL A 154 2.09 -7.27 0.23
N PHE A 155 2.12 -6.28 -0.66
CA PHE A 155 1.05 -5.27 -0.74
C PHE A 155 -0.28 -5.84 -1.27
N LEU A 156 -0.26 -6.80 -2.20
CA LEU A 156 -1.44 -7.52 -2.71
C LEU A 156 -1.98 -8.59 -1.76
N GLY A 157 -1.11 -9.22 -0.97
CA GLY A 157 -1.47 -10.25 0.00
C GLY A 157 -2.37 -9.68 1.10
N ARG A 158 -2.33 -8.37 1.31
CA ARG A 158 -3.41 -7.60 1.91
C ARG A 158 -4.40 -7.32 0.77
N LYS A 159 -5.66 -7.77 0.88
CA LYS A 159 -6.77 -7.21 0.08
C LYS A 159 -6.88 -5.70 0.37
N LEU A 160 -6.00 -4.92 -0.25
CA LEU A 160 -5.97 -3.46 -0.29
C LEU A 160 -6.41 -2.94 -1.65
N GLN A 161 -6.64 -3.83 -2.61
CA GLN A 161 -7.03 -3.48 -3.97
C GLN A 161 -8.52 -3.75 -4.27
N THR A 162 -9.23 -4.48 -3.43
CA THR A 162 -10.63 -4.86 -3.69
C THR A 162 -11.59 -4.01 -2.86
N ASP A 163 -11.73 -2.75 -3.25
CA ASP A 163 -13.03 -2.05 -3.34
C ASP A 163 -13.15 -1.33 -4.71
N ALA A 164 -12.24 -1.58 -5.67
CA ALA A 164 -12.41 -1.13 -7.04
C ALA A 164 -13.07 -2.28 -7.82
N TYR A 165 -14.33 -2.07 -8.23
CA TYR A 165 -15.33 -3.02 -8.78
C TYR A 165 -16.00 -3.90 -7.71
N VAL A 166 -17.31 -3.82 -7.40
CA VAL A 166 -18.50 -3.52 -8.21
C VAL A 166 -19.58 -2.90 -7.28
N ASP A 167 -20.08 -1.69 -7.57
CA ASP A 167 -21.49 -1.36 -7.26
C ASP A 167 -22.28 -1.72 -8.51
N ASP A 168 -22.91 -2.89 -8.49
CA ASP A 168 -24.00 -3.25 -9.41
C ASP A 168 -25.29 -2.85 -8.70
N ASP A 169 -25.46 -1.53 -8.49
CA ASP A 169 -26.78 -0.97 -8.31
C ASP A 169 -27.12 -0.20 -9.57
N CYS A 170 -27.68 -0.96 -10.53
CA CYS A 170 -28.63 -0.44 -11.48
C CYS A 170 -29.72 0.34 -10.73
N ALA A 171 -29.59 1.66 -10.63
CA ALA A 171 -30.73 2.54 -10.47
C ALA A 171 -30.84 3.40 -11.74
N PRO A 172 -31.98 3.34 -12.47
CA PRO A 172 -32.11 4.04 -13.72
C PRO A 172 -32.18 5.55 -13.50
N PHE A 173 -31.60 6.27 -14.45
CA PHE A 173 -31.65 7.71 -14.67
C PHE A 173 -32.96 8.37 -14.21
N PRO A 174 -32.91 9.52 -13.53
CA PRO A 174 -34.02 10.46 -13.57
C PRO A 174 -34.03 11.10 -14.96
N SER A 175 -35.06 10.83 -15.75
CA SER A 175 -35.34 11.61 -16.95
C SER A 175 -35.56 13.07 -16.54
N GLU A 176 -34.78 13.96 -17.13
CA GLU A 176 -34.91 15.40 -17.00
C GLU A 176 -36.27 15.91 -17.48
N SER A 177 -36.58 17.12 -17.00
CA SER A 177 -37.20 18.21 -17.74
C SER A 177 -38.74 18.37 -17.68
N THR A 178 -39.11 19.33 -16.81
CA THR A 178 -39.98 20.51 -17.07
C THR A 178 -41.39 20.31 -17.65
N CYS A 179 -42.40 20.80 -16.91
CA CYS A 179 -43.05 22.08 -17.23
C CYS A 179 -44.03 22.53 -16.14
N CYS A 180 -44.32 23.82 -16.18
CA CYS A 180 -44.78 24.68 -15.09
C CYS A 180 -46.31 24.84 -14.95
N PHE A 181 -46.71 25.54 -13.87
CA PHE A 181 -48.01 26.18 -13.56
C PHE A 181 -49.21 25.23 -13.35
N GLY A 182 -50.06 25.38 -12.33
CA GLY A 182 -50.36 26.52 -11.48
C GLY A 182 -51.82 26.91 -11.63
N ARG A 183 -52.73 26.13 -11.03
CA ARG A 183 -54.00 26.48 -10.33
C ARG A 183 -54.99 25.33 -10.37
#